data_AF-A0AAW5Z6D6-F1
#
_entry.id   AF-A0AAW5Z6D6-F1
#
_cell.length_a   1.000
_cell.length_b   1.000
_cell.length_c   1.000
_cell.angle_alpha   90.00
_cell.angle_beta   90.00
_cell.angle_gamma   90.00
#
_symmetry.space_group_name_H-M   'P 1'
#
loop_
_entity.id
_entity.type
_entity.pdbx_description
1 polymer ?
#
loop_
_entity_poly.entity_id
_entity_poly.type
_entity_poly.pdbx_seq_one_letter_code
_entity_poly.pdbx_strand_id
1 'polypeptide(L)'
;SRHATIWAQAGQSIPATGTTHADYFYGTIPCTRKMTDAEINGEYEWETGKVIVETFEKQGIDAAQMPGVLVHSHGPFAWGKNAEDAV
;
A
#
# COMPACT_ATOMS: atom_id res chain seq x y z
N SER A 1 -2.33 13.58 2.00
CA SER A 1 -2.66 12.96 0.69
C SER A 1 -4.14 12.53 0.63
N ARG A 2 -5.09 13.48 0.47
CA ARG A 2 -6.55 13.18 0.53
C ARG A 2 -7.00 12.11 -0.48
N HIS A 3 -6.55 12.20 -1.73
CA HIS A 3 -7.01 11.31 -2.79
C HIS A 3 -6.54 9.86 -2.60
N ALA A 4 -5.30 9.63 -2.16
CA ALA A 4 -4.83 8.28 -1.87
C ALA A 4 -5.63 7.64 -0.71
N THR A 5 -5.95 8.43 0.32
CA THR A 5 -6.82 7.98 1.42
C THR A 5 -8.24 7.63 0.93
N ILE A 6 -8.79 8.33 -0.08
CA ILE A 6 -10.10 7.97 -0.66
C ILE A 6 -10.06 6.55 -1.25
N TRP A 7 -9.03 6.20 -2.00
CA TRP A 7 -8.88 4.83 -2.55
C TRP A 7 -8.68 3.78 -1.46
N ALA A 8 -7.91 4.10 -0.42
CA ALA A 8 -7.73 3.24 0.74
C ALA A 8 -9.06 2.98 1.46
N GLN A 9 -9.88 4.02 1.69
CA GLN A 9 -11.20 3.91 2.28
C GLN A 9 -12.19 3.14 1.40
N ALA A 10 -12.08 3.30 0.07
CA ALA A 10 -12.86 2.53 -0.89
C ALA A 10 -12.46 1.05 -0.96
N GLY A 11 -11.30 0.67 -0.40
CA GLY A 11 -10.79 -0.70 -0.50
C GLY A 11 -10.39 -1.08 -1.92
N GLN A 12 -9.97 -0.11 -2.72
CA GLN A 12 -9.66 -0.29 -4.14
C GLN A 12 -8.18 0.01 -4.41
N SER A 13 -7.54 -0.87 -5.19
CA SER A 13 -6.20 -0.66 -5.74
C SER A 13 -6.24 0.39 -6.85
N ILE A 14 -5.14 1.14 -7.06
CA ILE A 14 -5.05 2.17 -8.11
C ILE A 14 -4.41 1.56 -9.36
N PRO A 15 -5.14 1.35 -10.47
CA PRO A 15 -4.56 0.81 -11.68
C PRO A 15 -3.59 1.79 -12.35
N ALA A 16 -2.54 1.27 -12.98
CA ALA A 16 -1.64 2.07 -13.80
C ALA A 16 -2.31 2.44 -15.14
N THR A 17 -2.74 3.70 -15.27
CA THR A 17 -3.46 4.20 -16.46
C THR A 17 -2.77 5.36 -17.17
N GLY A 18 -1.50 5.64 -16.85
CA GLY A 18 -0.75 6.72 -17.47
C GLY A 18 0.76 6.64 -17.19
N THR A 19 1.56 7.33 -17.98
CA THR A 19 3.04 7.29 -17.88
C THR A 19 3.54 7.87 -16.57
N THR A 20 2.90 8.92 -16.03
CA THR A 20 3.23 9.48 -14.71
C THR A 20 3.17 8.44 -13.59
N HIS A 21 2.26 7.48 -13.69
CA HIS A 21 2.23 6.36 -12.75
C HIS A 21 3.42 5.44 -12.98
N ALA A 22 3.65 5.06 -14.25
CA ALA A 22 4.70 4.13 -14.65
C ALA A 22 6.13 4.61 -14.37
N ASP A 23 6.34 5.93 -14.24
CA ASP A 23 7.64 6.50 -13.87
C ASP A 23 8.07 6.12 -12.44
N TYR A 24 7.14 5.75 -11.56
CA TYR A 24 7.40 5.51 -10.12
C TYR A 24 6.94 4.13 -9.63
N PHE A 25 5.81 3.62 -10.14
CA PHE A 25 5.21 2.37 -9.68
C PHE A 25 5.05 1.40 -10.84
N TYR A 26 5.65 0.21 -10.72
CA TYR A 26 5.64 -0.79 -11.77
C TYR A 26 4.35 -1.63 -11.75
N GLY A 27 3.24 -1.04 -12.21
CA GLY A 27 1.93 -1.68 -12.29
C GLY A 27 0.92 -1.11 -11.31
N THR A 28 -0.09 -1.87 -10.93
CA THR A 28 -1.17 -1.41 -10.02
C THR A 28 -0.64 -1.18 -8.61
N ILE A 29 -0.92 -0.01 -8.00
CA ILE A 29 -0.64 0.23 -6.57
C ILE A 29 -1.61 -0.60 -5.73
N PRO A 30 -1.14 -1.58 -4.96
CA PRO A 30 -2.00 -2.52 -4.26
C PRO A 30 -2.73 -1.86 -3.08
N CYS A 31 -3.98 -2.26 -2.87
CA CYS A 31 -4.70 -2.05 -1.62
C CYS A 31 -4.73 -3.37 -0.84
N THR A 32 -4.46 -3.30 0.46
CA THR A 32 -4.51 -4.48 1.32
C THR A 32 -5.93 -5.02 1.45
N ARG A 33 -6.08 -6.24 1.96
CA ARG A 33 -7.36 -6.67 2.53
C ARG A 33 -7.68 -5.85 3.80
N LYS A 34 -8.92 -5.98 4.29
CA LYS A 34 -9.25 -5.57 5.65
C LYS A 34 -8.45 -6.40 6.66
N MET A 35 -7.96 -5.73 7.71
CA MET A 35 -7.47 -6.42 8.90
C MET A 35 -8.63 -7.16 9.58
N THR A 36 -8.32 -8.28 10.22
CA THR A 36 -9.25 -9.02 11.07
C THR A 36 -9.39 -8.34 12.42
N ASP A 37 -10.46 -8.65 13.16
CA ASP A 37 -10.64 -8.09 14.50
C ASP A 37 -9.49 -8.46 15.45
N ALA A 38 -8.89 -9.64 15.31
CA ALA A 38 -7.74 -10.05 16.11
C ALA A 38 -6.49 -9.21 15.80
N GLU A 39 -6.25 -8.92 14.52
CA GLU A 39 -5.15 -8.05 14.08
C GLU A 39 -5.35 -6.60 14.55
N ILE A 40 -6.61 -6.11 14.56
CA ILE A 40 -6.94 -4.75 15.00
C ILE A 40 -6.80 -4.62 16.52
N ASN A 41 -7.25 -5.62 17.29
CA ASN A 41 -7.22 -5.59 18.76
C ASN A 41 -5.91 -6.09 19.37
N GLY A 42 -4.96 -6.56 18.55
CA GLY A 42 -3.62 -6.99 18.96
C GLY A 42 -2.59 -5.86 18.86
N GLU A 43 -1.39 -6.19 18.39
CA GLU A 43 -0.32 -5.22 18.12
C GLU A 43 -0.60 -4.46 16.81
N TYR A 44 -1.57 -3.55 16.84
CA TYR A 44 -2.21 -2.93 15.66
C TYR A 44 -1.21 -2.42 14.60
N GLU A 45 -0.20 -1.64 15.00
CA GLU A 45 0.79 -1.08 14.08
C GLU A 45 1.67 -2.16 13.46
N TRP A 46 2.03 -3.18 14.24
CA TRP A 46 2.82 -4.32 13.78
C TRP A 46 2.02 -5.20 12.82
N GLU A 47 0.76 -5.50 13.17
CA GLU A 47 -0.14 -6.28 12.33
C GLU A 47 -0.49 -5.53 11.04
N THR A 48 -0.58 -4.20 11.06
CA THR A 48 -0.70 -3.39 9.84
C THR A 48 0.48 -3.64 8.90
N GLY A 49 1.71 -3.64 9.43
CA GLY A 49 2.90 -4.00 8.68
C GLY A 49 2.84 -5.42 8.10
N LYS A 50 2.38 -6.39 8.89
CA LYS A 50 2.22 -7.78 8.42
C LYS A 50 1.20 -7.92 7.30
N VAL A 51 0.08 -7.20 7.35
CA VAL A 51 -0.91 -7.22 6.27
C VAL A 51 -0.37 -6.54 5.00
N ILE A 52 0.49 -5.52 5.12
CA ILE A 52 1.23 -4.97 3.97
C ILE A 52 2.15 -6.04 3.36
N VAL A 53 2.99 -6.69 4.17
CA VAL A 53 3.91 -7.74 3.69
C VAL A 53 3.15 -8.90 3.04
N GLU A 54 2.09 -9.39 3.69
CA GLU A 54 1.20 -10.43 3.16
C GLU A 54 0.64 -10.04 1.77
N THR A 55 0.28 -8.78 1.58
CA THR A 55 -0.28 -8.27 0.32
C THR A 55 0.73 -8.39 -0.81
N PHE A 56 1.99 -8.03 -0.57
CA PHE A 56 3.05 -8.11 -1.58
C PHE A 56 3.42 -9.56 -1.88
N GLU A 57 3.59 -10.40 -0.86
CA GLU A 57 3.93 -11.81 -1.02
C GLU A 57 2.84 -12.58 -1.79
N LYS A 58 1.57 -12.42 -1.40
CA LYS A 58 0.46 -13.14 -2.05
C LYS A 58 0.20 -12.71 -3.48
N GLN A 59 0.47 -11.45 -3.82
CA GLN A 59 0.30 -10.92 -5.18
C GLN A 59 1.58 -11.03 -6.03
N GLY A 60 2.70 -11.50 -5.46
CA GLY A 60 3.96 -11.62 -6.17
C GLY A 60 4.55 -10.26 -6.59
N ILE A 61 4.37 -9.22 -5.78
CA ILE A 61 4.82 -7.86 -6.06
C ILE A 61 6.19 -7.64 -5.41
N ASP A 62 7.17 -7.18 -6.19
CA ASP A 62 8.47 -6.75 -5.66
C ASP A 62 8.35 -5.35 -5.05
N ALA A 63 8.64 -5.23 -3.75
CA ALA A 63 8.58 -3.97 -3.01
C ALA A 63 9.61 -2.93 -3.50
N ALA A 64 10.69 -3.35 -4.17
CA ALA A 64 11.64 -2.44 -4.80
C ALA A 64 11.09 -1.82 -6.11
N GLN A 65 10.10 -2.45 -6.73
CA GLN A 65 9.46 -1.97 -7.97
C GLN A 65 8.12 -1.26 -7.71
N MET A 66 7.57 -1.39 -6.50
CA MET A 66 6.30 -0.80 -6.08
C MET A 66 6.50 -0.03 -4.77
N PRO A 67 7.00 1.23 -4.81
CA PRO A 67 7.35 2.03 -3.63
C PRO A 67 6.14 2.59 -2.85
N GLY A 68 5.02 1.85 -2.79
CA GLY A 68 3.86 2.27 -2.01
C GLY A 68 2.69 1.29 -2.03
N VAL A 69 1.79 1.48 -1.05
CA VAL A 69 0.63 0.62 -0.80
C VAL A 69 -0.49 1.42 -0.14
N LEU A 70 -1.73 1.00 -0.34
CA LEU A 70 -2.88 1.50 0.41
C LEU A 70 -3.29 0.48 1.48
N VAL A 71 -3.41 0.91 2.73
CA VAL A 71 -3.99 0.07 3.79
C VAL A 71 -5.49 0.30 3.84
N HIS A 72 -6.26 -0.77 3.62
CA HIS A 72 -7.72 -0.70 3.55
C HIS A 72 -8.33 0.03 4.76
N SER A 73 -9.24 0.97 4.49
CA SER A 73 -9.90 1.82 5.50
C SER A 73 -8.97 2.75 6.30
N HIS A 74 -7.69 2.87 5.92
CA HIS A 74 -6.71 3.69 6.63
C HIS A 74 -6.10 4.75 5.71
N GLY A 75 -4.98 4.45 5.04
CA GLY A 75 -4.29 5.43 4.21
C GLY A 75 -3.10 4.85 3.42
N PRO A 76 -2.39 5.70 2.67
CA PRO A 76 -1.21 5.28 1.92
C PRO A 76 0.03 5.15 2.82
N PHE A 77 0.89 4.20 2.47
CA PHE A 77 2.28 4.12 2.93
C PHE A 77 3.20 4.15 1.70
N ALA A 78 4.32 4.87 1.80
CA ALA A 78 5.31 5.01 0.74
C ALA A 78 6.72 4.82 1.30
N TRP A 79 7.65 4.40 0.45
CA TRP A 79 9.05 4.18 0.80
C TRP A 79 9.97 4.47 -0.38
N GLY A 80 11.25 4.66 -0.10
CA GLY A 80 12.28 4.95 -1.09
C GLY A 80 13.66 4.61 -0.54
N LYS A 81 14.71 4.85 -1.33
CA LYS A 81 16.12 4.59 -0.97
C LYS A 81 16.58 5.41 0.24
N ASN A 82 15.96 6.55 0.47
CA ASN A 82 16.24 7.46 1.57
C ASN A 82 14.98 8.28 1.90
N ALA A 83 15.07 9.12 2.93
CA ALA A 83 13.92 9.92 3.40
C ALA A 83 13.39 10.90 2.34
N GLU A 84 14.27 11.49 1.52
CA GLU A 84 13.87 12.41 0.45
C GLU A 84 13.16 11.66 -0.69
N ASP A 85 13.68 10.51 -1.09
CA ASP A 85 13.11 9.64 -2.13
C ASP A 85 11.75 9.05 -1.74
N ALA A 86 11.43 8.97 -0.45
CA ALA A 86 10.16 8.48 0.08
C ALA A 86 9.05 9.55 0.17
N VAL A 87 9.39 10.84 0.05
CA VAL A 87 8.47 11.99 0.17
C VAL A 87 7.95 12.41 -1.19
#